data_AF-A0A970ZP99-F1
#
_entry.id   AF-A0A970ZP99-F1
#
_cell.length_a   1.000
_cell.length_b   1.000
_cell.length_c   1.000
_cell.angle_alpha   90.00
_cell.angle_beta   90.00
_cell.angle_gamma   90.00
#
_symmetry.space_group_name_H-M   'P 1'
#
loop_
_entity.id
_entity.type
_entity.pdbx_description
1 polymer ?
#
loop_
_entity_poly.entity_id
_entity_poly.type
_entity_poly.pdbx_seq_one_letter_code
_entity_poly.pdbx_strand_id
1 'polypeptide(L)'
;RCNVVCPGATKTEMFTENMEAFAKMIGTDVDDIFARFMSNVPLPRVSRPDEMAGICAFLASDDASFLTGAVIPVDGGAAIVDVSGAVIGSIVRGLKQ
;
A
#
# COMPACT_ATOMS: atom_id res chain seq x y z
N ARG A 1 -23.98 -6.28 9.48
CA ARG A 1 -22.60 -6.83 9.55
C ARG A 1 -21.65 -5.65 9.67
N CYS A 2 -20.56 -5.77 10.41
CA CYS A 2 -19.56 -4.70 10.55
C CYS A 2 -18.16 -5.31 10.44
N ASN A 3 -17.34 -4.80 9.53
CA ASN A 3 -15.98 -5.28 9.23
C ASN A 3 -15.08 -4.07 8.95
N VAL A 4 -13.77 -4.27 9.02
CA VAL A 4 -12.75 -3.24 8.73
C VAL A 4 -11.96 -3.62 7.50
N VAL A 5 -11.77 -2.67 6.59
CA VAL A 5 -10.83 -2.77 5.47
C VAL A 5 -9.60 -1.92 5.82
N CYS A 6 -8.42 -2.53 5.80
CA CYS A 6 -7.14 -1.88 6.06
C CYS A 6 -6.38 -1.76 4.73
N PRO A 7 -6.56 -0.64 3.99
CA PRO A 7 -5.93 -0.48 2.69
C PRO A 7 -4.44 -0.22 2.81
N GLY A 8 -3.66 -0.80 1.90
CA GLY A 8 -2.28 -0.39 1.64
C GLY A 8 -2.20 0.76 0.65
N ALA A 9 -1.05 0.89 -0.02
CA ALA A 9 -0.84 1.90 -1.05
C ALA A 9 -1.90 1.79 -2.15
N THR A 10 -2.73 2.83 -2.27
CA THR A 10 -3.85 2.91 -3.22
C THR A 10 -3.72 4.20 -4.03
N LYS A 11 -3.83 4.11 -5.35
CA LYS A 11 -3.65 5.24 -6.27
C LYS A 11 -4.85 6.19 -6.25
N THR A 12 -4.99 6.94 -5.16
CA THR A 12 -5.93 8.05 -5.01
C THR A 12 -5.25 9.39 -5.34
N GLU A 13 -6.05 10.44 -5.51
CA GLU A 13 -5.53 11.82 -5.69
C GLU A 13 -4.65 12.21 -4.50
N MET A 14 -5.16 12.06 -3.26
CA MET A 14 -4.41 12.29 -2.02
C MET A 14 -3.08 11.54 -1.98
N PHE A 15 -3.07 10.27 -2.41
CA PHE A 15 -1.85 9.48 -2.41
C PHE A 15 -0.82 10.00 -3.42
N THR A 16 -1.28 10.40 -4.61
CA THR A 16 -0.43 10.95 -5.66
C THR A 16 0.18 12.28 -5.22
N GLU A 17 -0.63 13.20 -4.68
CA GLU A 17 -0.16 14.49 -4.15
C GLU A 17 0.86 14.33 -3.02
N ASN A 18 0.62 13.40 -2.09
CA ASN A 18 1.56 13.12 -1.00
C ASN A 18 2.89 12.55 -1.51
N MET A 19 2.87 11.71 -2.54
CA MET A 19 4.08 11.15 -3.13
C MET A 19 4.88 12.19 -3.92
N GLU A 20 4.21 13.10 -4.65
CA GLU A 20 4.86 14.23 -5.32
C GLU A 20 5.53 15.18 -4.32
N ALA A 21 4.83 15.52 -3.24
CA ALA A 21 5.39 16.35 -2.17
C ALA A 21 6.61 15.67 -1.51
N PHE A 22 6.53 14.37 -1.27
CA PHE A 22 7.63 13.59 -0.72
C PHE A 22 8.83 13.53 -1.69
N ALA A 23 8.60 13.25 -2.97
CA ALA A 23 9.62 13.24 -4.03
C ALA A 23 10.42 14.53 -4.09
N LYS A 24 9.71 15.67 -4.06
CA LYS A 24 10.32 16.99 -4.01
C LYS A 24 11.18 17.20 -2.77
N MET A 25 10.73 16.72 -1.61
CA MET A 25 11.46 16.86 -0.35
C MET A 25 12.78 16.09 -0.34
N ILE A 26 12.82 14.90 -0.95
CA ILE A 26 14.02 14.05 -0.98
C ILE A 26 14.83 14.16 -2.28
N GLY A 27 14.45 15.07 -3.19
CA GLY A 27 15.19 15.37 -4.42
C GLY A 27 15.23 14.21 -5.42
N THR A 28 14.13 13.48 -5.56
CA THR A 28 14.02 12.34 -6.49
C THR A 28 12.71 12.40 -7.28
N ASP A 29 12.48 11.41 -8.15
CA ASP A 29 11.24 11.28 -8.92
C ASP A 29 10.22 10.37 -8.22
N VAL A 30 8.94 10.60 -8.49
CA VAL A 30 7.82 9.85 -7.93
C VAL A 30 7.90 8.37 -8.32
N ASP A 31 8.28 8.09 -9.57
CA ASP A 31 8.41 6.72 -10.07
C ASP A 31 9.55 5.96 -9.37
N ASP A 32 10.66 6.63 -9.07
CA ASP A 32 11.78 6.08 -8.32
C ASP A 32 11.40 5.74 -6.88
N ILE A 33 10.59 6.59 -6.24
CA ILE A 33 10.04 6.34 -4.91
C ILE A 33 9.13 5.12 -4.94
N PHE A 34 8.22 5.06 -5.92
CA PHE A 34 7.31 3.93 -6.07
C PHE A 34 8.04 2.61 -6.24
N ALA A 35 9.04 2.58 -7.13
CA ALA A 35 9.86 1.40 -7.36
C ALA A 35 10.52 0.94 -6.06
N ARG A 36 11.08 1.86 -5.28
CA ARG A 36 11.74 1.55 -4.00
C ARG A 36 10.78 1.03 -2.95
N PHE A 37 9.67 1.71 -2.70
CA PHE A 37 8.69 1.29 -1.70
C PHE A 37 8.02 -0.03 -2.07
N MET A 38 7.66 -0.22 -3.34
CA MET A 38 6.94 -1.43 -3.78
C MET A 38 7.85 -2.64 -3.98
N SER A 39 9.17 -2.45 -4.14
CA SER A 39 10.12 -3.57 -4.35
C SER A 39 10.08 -4.65 -3.27
N ASN A 40 9.68 -4.30 -2.05
CA ASN A 40 9.60 -5.23 -0.92
C ASN A 40 8.17 -5.65 -0.57
N VAL A 41 7.16 -5.14 -1.28
CA VAL A 41 5.76 -5.55 -1.12
C VAL A 41 5.52 -6.82 -1.95
N PRO A 42 4.93 -7.90 -1.38
CA PRO A 42 4.72 -9.17 -2.09
C PRO A 42 3.96 -9.05 -3.42
N LEU A 43 2.97 -8.14 -3.48
CA LEU A 43 2.43 -7.62 -4.74
C LEU A 43 3.11 -6.26 -5.04
N PRO A 44 4.16 -6.22 -5.88
CA PRO A 44 5.05 -5.06 -5.98
C PRO A 44 4.45 -3.96 -6.89
N ARG A 45 3.27 -3.47 -6.51
CA ARG A 45 2.55 -2.41 -7.21
C ARG A 45 1.61 -1.67 -6.27
N VAL A 46 1.29 -0.44 -6.64
CA VAL A 46 0.17 0.30 -6.04
C VAL A 46 -1.15 -0.34 -6.48
N SER A 47 -2.10 -0.45 -5.56
CA SER A 47 -3.45 -0.89 -5.89
C SER A 47 -4.25 0.21 -6.60
N ARG A 48 -5.24 -0.20 -7.38
CA ARG A 48 -6.21 0.72 -7.99
C ARG A 48 -7.41 0.93 -7.04
N PRO A 49 -8.06 2.10 -7.07
CA PRO A 49 -9.26 2.34 -6.26
C PRO A 49 -10.39 1.31 -6.45
N ASP A 50 -10.54 0.75 -7.67
CA ASP A 50 -11.55 -0.29 -7.95
C ASP A 50 -11.30 -1.60 -7.18
N GLU A 51 -10.05 -1.90 -6.82
CA GLU A 51 -9.72 -3.05 -5.99
C GLU A 51 -10.22 -2.88 -4.55
N MET A 52 -10.21 -1.65 -4.03
CA MET A 52 -10.82 -1.31 -2.73
C MET A 52 -12.34 -1.30 -2.80
N ALA A 53 -12.90 -0.82 -3.91
CA ALA A 53 -14.35 -0.89 -4.14
C ALA A 53 -14.84 -2.35 -4.21
N GLY A 54 -14.07 -3.25 -4.84
CA GLY A 54 -14.41 -4.67 -4.95
C GLY A 54 -14.56 -5.38 -3.61
N ILE A 55 -13.60 -5.19 -2.69
CA ILE A 55 -13.70 -5.78 -1.34
C ILE A 55 -14.86 -5.18 -0.55
N CYS A 56 -15.08 -3.87 -0.64
CA CYS A 56 -16.23 -3.22 0.00
C CYS A 56 -17.56 -3.75 -0.53
N ALA A 57 -17.68 -3.95 -1.84
CA ALA A 57 -18.87 -4.52 -2.47
C ALA A 57 -19.11 -5.96 -2.00
N PHE A 58 -18.07 -6.80 -1.93
CA PHE A 58 -18.18 -8.15 -1.38
C PHE A 58 -18.68 -8.13 0.07
N LEU A 59 -18.09 -7.29 0.93
CA LEU A 59 -18.49 -7.19 2.34
C LEU A 59 -19.91 -6.69 2.54
N ALA A 60 -20.41 -5.87 1.62
CA ALA A 60 -21.80 -5.40 1.60
C ALA A 60 -22.79 -6.45 1.04
N SER A 61 -22.31 -7.37 0.21
CA SER A 61 -23.13 -8.40 -0.46
C SER A 61 -23.61 -9.51 0.48
N ASP A 62 -24.50 -10.36 -0.02
CA ASP A 62 -24.98 -11.56 0.68
C ASP A 62 -23.95 -12.70 0.73
N ASP A 63 -22.93 -12.67 -0.13
CA ASP A 63 -21.83 -13.65 -0.09
C ASP A 63 -21.02 -13.55 1.20
N ALA A 64 -21.01 -12.36 1.83
CA ALA A 64 -20.43 -12.12 3.15
C ALA A 64 -21.42 -12.35 4.30
N SER A 65 -22.53 -13.07 4.09
CA SER A 65 -23.65 -13.16 5.06
C SER A 65 -23.28 -13.66 6.45
N PHE A 66 -22.26 -14.52 6.55
CA PHE A 66 -21.76 -15.06 7.81
C PHE A 66 -20.47 -14.39 8.33
N LEU A 67 -20.01 -13.31 7.67
CA LEU A 67 -18.77 -12.62 8.01
C LEU A 67 -19.06 -11.28 8.74
N THR A 68 -18.65 -11.20 10.00
CA THR A 68 -18.72 -9.96 10.81
C THR A 68 -17.58 -9.93 11.82
N GLY A 69 -17.11 -8.73 12.16
CA GLY A 69 -16.01 -8.50 13.10
C GLY A 69 -14.60 -8.71 12.53
N ALA A 70 -14.48 -8.93 11.22
CA ALA A 70 -13.19 -9.15 10.58
C ALA A 70 -12.41 -7.84 10.39
N VAL A 71 -11.08 -7.90 10.55
CA VAL A 71 -10.13 -6.87 10.13
C VAL A 71 -9.37 -7.43 8.94
N ILE A 72 -9.51 -6.81 7.77
CA ILE A 72 -9.06 -7.37 6.50
C ILE A 72 -7.97 -6.45 5.91
N PRO A 73 -6.70 -6.85 5.97
CA PRO A 73 -5.63 -6.21 5.20
C PRO A 73 -5.89 -6.35 3.70
N VAL A 74 -5.87 -5.23 2.99
CA VAL A 74 -5.97 -5.15 1.52
C VAL A 74 -4.83 -4.28 1.03
N ASP A 75 -3.61 -4.80 1.15
CA ASP A 75 -2.39 -4.00 1.11
C ASP A 75 -1.26 -4.61 0.27
N GLY A 76 -1.58 -5.64 -0.53
CA GLY A 76 -0.58 -6.34 -1.33
C GLY A 76 0.42 -7.15 -0.50
N GLY A 77 0.14 -7.40 0.77
CA GLY A 77 1.02 -8.08 1.70
C GLY A 77 2.02 -7.16 2.41
N ALA A 78 1.82 -5.84 2.36
CA ALA A 78 2.70 -4.89 3.02
C ALA A 78 2.78 -5.09 4.54
N ALA A 79 1.69 -5.49 5.21
CA ALA A 79 1.66 -5.69 6.66
C ALA A 79 2.49 -6.89 7.16
N ILE A 80 2.88 -7.81 6.29
CA ILE A 80 3.67 -9.01 6.67
C ILE A 80 5.17 -8.85 6.39
N VAL A 81 5.59 -7.66 5.95
CA VAL A 81 6.99 -7.32 5.64
C VAL A 81 7.36 -5.97 6.26
N ASP A 82 8.64 -5.77 6.58
CA ASP A 82 9.14 -4.46 7.02
C ASP A 82 9.56 -3.62 5.81
N VAL A 83 8.58 -3.01 5.13
CA VAL A 83 8.82 -2.16 3.96
C VAL A 83 9.78 -1.01 4.31
N SER A 84 9.57 -0.37 5.46
CA SER A 84 10.36 0.78 5.91
C SER A 84 11.80 0.40 6.21
N GLY A 85 12.02 -0.68 6.98
CA GLY A 85 13.36 -1.17 7.29
C GLY A 85 14.08 -1.69 6.06
N ALA A 86 13.37 -2.29 5.10
CA ALA A 86 13.96 -2.71 3.82
C ALA A 86 14.46 -1.51 2.99
N VAL A 87 13.67 -0.43 2.91
CA VAL A 87 14.05 0.81 2.22
C VAL A 87 15.19 1.54 2.94
N ILE A 88 15.11 1.73 4.26
CA ILE A 88 16.19 2.38 5.03
C ILE A 88 17.47 1.54 4.93
N GLY A 89 17.36 0.22 5.04
CA GLY A 89 18.49 -0.69 4.90
C GLY A 89 19.15 -0.63 3.52
N SER A 90 18.37 -0.45 2.44
CA SER A 90 18.93 -0.32 1.09
C SER A 90 19.68 1.02 0.91
N ILE A 91 19.13 2.11 1.45
CA ILE A 91 19.78 3.43 1.43
C ILE A 91 21.09 3.40 2.22
N VAL A 92 21.08 2.85 3.44
CA VAL A 92 22.29 2.76 4.30
C VAL A 92 23.37 1.87 3.68
N ARG A 93 22.99 0.77 3.01
CA ARG A 93 23.96 -0.07 2.28
C ARG A 93 24.57 0.66 1.08
N GLY A 94 23.78 1.49 0.39
CA GLY A 94 24.26 2.31 -0.72
C GLY A 94 25.27 3.40 -0.32
N LEU A 95 25.19 3.93 0.90
CA LEU A 95 26.13 4.94 1.42
C LEU A 95 27.48 4.36 1.88
N LYS A 96 27.58 3.04 2.05
CA LYS A 96 28.80 2.34 2.50
C LYS A 96 29.66 1.80 1.36
N GLN A 97 29.22 1.96 0.11
CA GLN A 97 30.01 1.70 -1.09
C GLN A 97 30.54 3.01 -1.65
#